data_AF-A0A838ZTM7-F1
#
_entry.id   AF-A0A838ZTM7-F1
#
_cell.length_a   1.000
_cell.length_b   1.000
_cell.length_c   1.000
_cell.angle_alpha   90.00
_cell.angle_beta   90.00
_cell.angle_gamma   90.00
#
_symmetry.space_group_name_H-M   'P 1'
#
loop_
_entity.id
_entity.type
_entity.pdbx_description
1 polymer ?
#
loop_
_entity_poly.entity_id
_entity_poly.type
_entity_poly.pdbx_seq_one_letter_code
_entity_poly.pdbx_strand_id
1 'polypeptide(L)'
;MKKQLLIYGFLTIFICLISCSDEADYYSYSNNKELEQSIMNRPNAGNSLNPYDSIGHLHNVILDAYFLENPSVQTISDVSFEIDALYSVYSNTINVLSTNNLDIEDIEEILDSPEDSFEDIILNSTLSNQARLSFEDFVNNLIDIQDEEFDSIYNVITNYESEISINPSFTNEDKRVILLVSVIARYSIYYEKGRDDDDWEHSVGNIAAATKGAIAGSSQAVRMALIAGICKSLGIYE
;
A
#
# COMPACT_ATOMS: atom_id res chain seq x y z
N MET A 1 -14.75 -65.82 -52.35
CA MET A 1 -15.82 -66.02 -51.33
C MET A 1 -15.18 -66.00 -49.96
N LYS A 2 -15.71 -65.23 -48.99
CA LYS A 2 -15.38 -65.25 -47.54
C LYS A 2 -13.91 -64.87 -47.19
N LYS A 3 -13.57 -64.28 -46.03
CA LYS A 3 -14.33 -63.51 -45.01
C LYS A 3 -13.32 -62.84 -44.04
N GLN A 4 -13.50 -61.54 -43.71
CA GLN A 4 -13.28 -60.94 -42.36
C GLN A 4 -11.82 -60.99 -41.79
N LEU A 5 -11.34 -60.24 -40.79
CA LEU A 5 -11.72 -59.10 -39.91
C LEU A 5 -10.38 -58.48 -39.37
N LEU A 6 -10.17 -57.37 -38.63
CA LEU A 6 -10.89 -56.39 -37.76
C LEU A 6 -10.18 -54.98 -37.86
N ILE A 7 -10.67 -53.97 -37.11
CA ILE A 7 -9.97 -52.92 -36.27
C ILE A 7 -8.50 -52.55 -36.62
N TYR A 8 -8.02 -51.29 -36.67
CA TYR A 8 -8.38 -50.00 -35.99
C TYR A 8 -8.71 -48.89 -37.01
N GLY A 9 -9.31 -47.73 -36.69
CA GLY A 9 -9.74 -47.19 -35.38
C GLY A 9 -9.09 -45.82 -35.09
N PHE A 10 -9.87 -44.74 -35.24
CA PHE A 10 -9.54 -43.33 -34.91
C PHE A 10 -8.27 -42.72 -35.54
N LEU A 11 -8.45 -41.72 -36.42
CA LEU A 11 -7.54 -40.58 -36.49
C LEU A 11 -8.39 -39.30 -36.61
N THR A 12 -8.83 -38.82 -35.44
CA THR A 12 -9.67 -37.63 -35.30
C THR A 12 -8.90 -36.34 -35.45
N ILE A 13 -9.56 -35.36 -36.09
CA ILE A 13 -9.49 -33.92 -35.80
C ILE A 13 -8.08 -33.34 -35.65
N PHE A 14 -7.64 -32.65 -36.69
CA PHE A 14 -6.52 -31.71 -36.62
C PHE A 14 -6.97 -30.51 -35.77
N ILE A 15 -6.68 -30.55 -34.46
CA ILE A 15 -7.06 -29.49 -33.52
C ILE A 15 -6.17 -28.26 -33.76
N CYS A 16 -6.80 -27.13 -34.06
CA CYS A 16 -6.15 -25.83 -34.14
C CYS A 16 -5.75 -25.33 -32.74
N LEU A 17 -4.90 -24.30 -32.71
CA LEU A 17 -4.55 -23.50 -31.52
C LEU A 17 -3.71 -24.25 -30.48
N ILE A 18 -2.41 -24.42 -30.78
CA ILE A 18 -1.41 -24.15 -29.74
C ILE A 18 -1.40 -22.63 -29.57
N SER A 19 -2.27 -22.12 -28.70
CA SER A 19 -1.91 -20.91 -27.98
C SER A 19 -0.85 -21.35 -26.97
N CYS A 20 0.25 -20.61 -26.85
CA CYS A 20 0.77 -20.45 -25.50
C CYS A 20 -0.37 -19.77 -24.73
N SER A 21 -0.89 -20.43 -23.70
CA SER A 21 -1.15 -19.65 -22.52
C SER A 21 0.24 -19.34 -21.99
N ASP A 22 0.55 -18.07 -21.79
CA ASP A 22 1.45 -17.77 -20.69
C ASP A 22 0.69 -18.26 -19.45
N GLU A 23 1.20 -19.31 -18.82
CA GLU A 23 0.73 -19.71 -17.50
C GLU A 23 1.29 -18.64 -16.56
N ALA A 24 0.51 -17.58 -16.35
CA ALA A 24 0.77 -16.63 -15.29
C ALA A 24 0.78 -17.44 -13.98
N ASP A 25 1.98 -17.65 -13.44
CA ASP A 25 2.18 -18.48 -12.24
C ASP A 25 1.26 -17.95 -11.14
N TYR A 26 0.23 -18.72 -10.83
CA TYR A 26 -0.75 -18.35 -9.82
C TYR A 26 -0.10 -18.55 -8.46
N TYR A 27 0.64 -17.52 -8.02
CA TYR A 27 1.25 -17.48 -6.70
C TYR A 27 0.18 -17.82 -5.67
N SER A 28 0.35 -19.02 -5.10
CA SER A 28 -0.57 -19.57 -4.12
C SER A 28 -0.29 -18.92 -2.78
N TYR A 29 -0.63 -17.63 -2.68
CA TYR A 29 -0.65 -16.86 -1.45
C TYR A 29 -1.39 -17.67 -0.39
N SER A 30 -0.60 -18.26 0.50
CA SER A 30 -1.11 -19.09 1.57
C SER A 30 -1.80 -18.17 2.55
N ASN A 31 -3.07 -18.44 2.89
CA ASN A 31 -3.73 -17.83 4.05
C ASN A 31 -3.04 -18.34 5.33
N ASN A 32 -1.84 -17.82 5.56
CA ASN A 32 -0.85 -18.43 6.41
C ASN A 32 -1.11 -17.99 7.85
N LYS A 33 -1.90 -18.78 8.56
CA LYS A 33 -2.40 -18.43 9.89
C LYS A 33 -1.30 -18.16 10.92
N GLU A 34 -0.10 -18.72 10.71
CA GLU A 34 1.08 -18.41 11.53
C GLU A 34 1.65 -17.01 11.26
N LEU A 35 1.53 -16.50 10.02
CA LEU A 35 1.86 -15.11 9.67
C LEU A 35 0.83 -14.13 10.25
N GLU A 36 -0.47 -14.42 10.09
CA GLU A 36 -1.54 -13.64 10.76
C GLU A 36 -1.30 -13.56 12.28
N GLN A 37 -0.94 -14.68 12.91
CA GLN A 37 -0.67 -14.73 14.34
C GLN A 37 0.69 -14.13 14.73
N SER A 38 1.72 -14.11 13.88
CA SER A 38 2.98 -13.43 14.22
C SER A 38 2.80 -11.90 14.16
N ILE A 39 2.11 -11.40 13.13
CA ILE A 39 1.84 -9.97 12.96
C ILE A 39 0.91 -9.45 14.07
N MET A 40 -0.13 -10.20 14.47
CA MET A 40 -1.00 -9.85 15.61
C MET A 40 -0.29 -9.86 16.98
N ASN A 41 0.92 -10.42 17.10
CA ASN A 41 1.67 -10.51 18.36
C ASN A 41 2.92 -9.61 18.44
N ARG A 42 3.26 -8.87 17.38
CA ARG A 42 4.19 -7.73 17.51
C ARG A 42 3.55 -6.63 18.36
N PRO A 43 4.35 -5.76 19.03
CA PRO A 43 3.86 -4.43 19.39
C PRO A 43 3.33 -3.74 18.13
N ASN A 44 2.38 -2.82 18.25
CA ASN A 44 1.77 -2.17 17.09
C ASN A 44 1.71 -0.66 17.24
N ALA A 45 1.65 0.02 16.10
CA ALA A 45 1.38 1.44 15.99
C ALA A 45 -0.12 1.76 16.18
N GLY A 46 -0.86 1.01 17.00
CA GLY A 46 -2.32 1.07 17.05
C GLY A 46 -2.87 2.22 17.89
N ASN A 47 -3.65 3.11 17.27
CA ASN A 47 -4.44 4.13 17.95
C ASN A 47 -5.93 3.90 17.71
N SER A 48 -6.62 3.34 18.71
CA SER A 48 -8.07 3.07 18.64
C SER A 48 -8.97 4.32 18.60
N LEU A 49 -8.40 5.53 18.70
CA LEU A 49 -9.12 6.78 18.45
C LEU A 49 -9.17 7.16 16.97
N ASN A 50 -8.30 6.61 16.13
CA ASN A 50 -8.37 6.77 14.68
C ASN A 50 -9.32 5.71 14.07
N PRO A 51 -10.41 6.08 13.39
CA PRO A 51 -11.33 5.12 12.78
C PRO A 51 -10.73 4.31 11.61
N TYR A 52 -9.53 4.65 11.14
CA TYR A 52 -8.80 3.96 10.08
C TYR A 52 -7.63 3.11 10.58
N ASP A 53 -7.50 2.85 11.89
CA ASP A 53 -6.36 2.10 12.48
C ASP A 53 -6.11 0.72 11.81
N SER A 54 -7.19 0.02 11.44
CA SER A 54 -7.12 -1.26 10.71
C SER A 54 -6.52 -1.16 9.30
N ILE A 55 -6.49 0.04 8.70
CA ILE A 55 -5.91 0.29 7.38
C ILE A 55 -4.38 0.42 7.47
N GLY A 56 -3.85 1.06 8.52
CA GLY A 56 -2.42 1.02 8.82
C GLY A 56 -1.94 -0.38 9.23
N HIS A 57 -2.78 -1.13 9.96
CA HIS A 57 -2.49 -2.54 10.22
C HIS A 57 -2.41 -3.37 8.93
N LEU A 58 -3.35 -3.18 7.98
CA LEU A 58 -3.33 -3.84 6.67
C LEU A 58 -2.07 -3.51 5.86
N HIS A 59 -1.61 -2.26 5.89
CA HIS A 59 -0.36 -1.82 5.25
C HIS A 59 0.82 -2.68 5.76
N ASN A 60 1.03 -2.77 7.07
CA ASN A 60 2.18 -3.53 7.60
C ASN A 60 2.00 -5.06 7.46
N VAL A 61 0.76 -5.57 7.45
CA VAL A 61 0.50 -6.99 7.09
C VAL A 61 0.99 -7.29 5.68
N ILE A 62 0.75 -6.38 4.73
CA ILE A 62 1.18 -6.56 3.34
C ILE A 62 2.70 -6.38 3.19
N LEU A 63 3.33 -5.42 3.89
CA LEU A 63 4.80 -5.30 3.94
C LEU A 63 5.47 -6.56 4.47
N ASP A 64 4.99 -7.11 5.59
CA ASP A 64 5.55 -8.34 6.17
C ASP A 64 5.38 -9.55 5.24
N ALA A 65 4.25 -9.66 4.54
CA ALA A 65 4.05 -10.72 3.55
C ALA A 65 4.98 -10.54 2.33
N TYR A 66 5.09 -9.32 1.80
CA TYR A 66 5.96 -8.99 0.67
C TYR A 66 7.43 -9.32 0.95
N PHE A 67 7.98 -8.83 2.07
CA PHE A 67 9.37 -9.09 2.44
C PHE A 67 9.64 -10.53 2.90
N LEU A 68 8.62 -11.27 3.35
CA LEU A 68 8.74 -12.71 3.64
C LEU A 68 8.82 -13.57 2.37
N GLU A 69 8.06 -13.22 1.34
CA GLU A 69 8.07 -13.93 0.06
C GLU A 69 9.28 -13.53 -0.82
N ASN A 70 9.82 -12.31 -0.63
CA ASN A 70 11.03 -11.79 -1.27
C ASN A 70 10.99 -11.95 -2.82
N PRO A 71 9.99 -11.34 -3.50
CA PRO A 71 9.84 -11.47 -4.95
C PRO A 71 10.96 -10.76 -5.73
N SER A 72 11.32 -11.30 -6.89
CA SER A 72 12.39 -10.78 -7.75
C SER A 72 11.89 -9.68 -8.70
N VAL A 73 11.35 -8.59 -8.15
CA VAL A 73 10.89 -7.40 -8.89
C VAL A 73 12.04 -6.58 -9.47
N GLN A 74 11.80 -5.80 -10.54
CA GLN A 74 12.76 -4.81 -11.06
C GLN A 74 12.12 -3.47 -11.48
N THR A 75 10.79 -3.38 -11.52
CA THR A 75 10.06 -2.18 -11.95
C THR A 75 8.89 -1.86 -11.01
N ILE A 76 8.41 -0.62 -11.04
CA ILE A 76 7.19 -0.19 -10.32
C ILE A 76 5.98 -1.05 -10.75
N SER A 77 5.91 -1.47 -12.02
CA SER A 77 4.86 -2.36 -12.52
C SER A 77 4.90 -3.75 -11.86
N ASP A 78 6.09 -4.29 -11.57
CA ASP A 78 6.21 -5.58 -10.89
C ASP A 78 5.78 -5.44 -9.42
N VAL A 79 6.24 -4.38 -8.74
CA VAL A 79 5.85 -4.07 -7.35
C VAL A 79 4.33 -3.86 -7.26
N SER A 80 3.73 -3.13 -8.19
CA SER A 80 2.27 -2.94 -8.24
C SER A 80 1.51 -4.25 -8.46
N PHE A 81 2.06 -5.20 -9.24
CA PHE A 81 1.42 -6.49 -9.46
C PHE A 81 1.41 -7.35 -8.20
N GLU A 82 2.54 -7.46 -7.51
CA GLU A 82 2.62 -8.22 -6.25
C GLU A 82 1.80 -7.57 -5.13
N ILE A 83 1.83 -6.23 -5.02
CA ILE A 83 0.99 -5.50 -4.06
C ILE A 83 -0.50 -5.68 -4.35
N ASP A 84 -0.93 -5.73 -5.61
CA ASP A 84 -2.33 -5.98 -5.94
C ASP A 84 -2.77 -7.40 -5.58
N ALA A 85 -1.90 -8.40 -5.78
CA ALA A 85 -2.19 -9.78 -5.43
C ALA A 85 -2.24 -9.97 -3.90
N LEU A 86 -1.25 -9.45 -3.16
CA LEU A 86 -1.23 -9.40 -1.70
C LEU A 86 -2.45 -8.65 -1.14
N TYR A 87 -2.77 -7.48 -1.69
CA TYR A 87 -3.93 -6.69 -1.26
C TYR A 87 -5.24 -7.46 -1.49
N SER A 88 -5.39 -8.15 -2.62
CA SER A 88 -6.54 -9.01 -2.91
C SER A 88 -6.73 -10.11 -1.85
N VAL A 89 -5.64 -10.69 -1.34
CA VAL A 89 -5.68 -11.70 -0.28
C VAL A 89 -6.10 -11.09 1.06
N TYR A 90 -5.37 -10.08 1.55
CA TYR A 90 -5.53 -9.59 2.94
C TYR A 90 -6.66 -8.58 3.13
N SER A 91 -7.07 -7.82 2.11
CA SER A 91 -8.16 -6.82 2.21
C SER A 91 -9.56 -7.45 2.37
N ASN A 92 -9.76 -8.68 1.88
CA ASN A 92 -11.00 -9.43 2.06
C ASN A 92 -11.33 -9.67 3.54
N THR A 93 -10.32 -9.74 4.42
CA THR A 93 -10.47 -9.86 5.87
C THR A 93 -11.04 -8.57 6.52
N ILE A 94 -10.99 -7.43 5.81
CA ILE A 94 -11.30 -6.08 6.33
C ILE A 94 -12.48 -5.42 5.57
N ASN A 95 -13.00 -6.05 4.50
CA ASN A 95 -14.12 -5.57 3.67
C ASN A 95 -13.88 -4.23 2.95
N VAL A 96 -12.64 -3.96 2.53
CA VAL A 96 -12.33 -2.76 1.73
C VAL A 96 -12.60 -3.03 0.25
N LEU A 97 -13.38 -2.16 -0.42
CA LEU A 97 -13.69 -2.30 -1.84
C LEU A 97 -12.53 -1.75 -2.70
N SER A 98 -12.07 -2.55 -3.67
CA SER A 98 -11.23 -2.09 -4.77
C SER A 98 -12.11 -1.68 -5.96
N THR A 99 -11.84 -0.50 -6.54
CA THR A 99 -12.65 0.05 -7.66
C THR A 99 -11.86 0.75 -8.77
N ASN A 100 -10.55 0.98 -8.59
CA ASN A 100 -9.72 1.74 -9.54
C ASN A 100 -8.41 0.98 -9.83
N ASN A 101 -8.00 1.02 -11.09
CA ASN A 101 -6.60 0.79 -11.44
C ASN A 101 -5.75 1.88 -10.77
N LEU A 102 -4.49 1.56 -10.47
CA LEU A 102 -3.49 2.58 -10.17
C LEU A 102 -3.04 3.21 -11.49
N ASP A 103 -2.66 4.47 -11.44
CA ASP A 103 -1.77 5.01 -12.47
C ASP A 103 -0.32 4.78 -12.01
N ILE A 104 0.56 4.45 -12.95
CA ILE A 104 1.99 4.26 -12.68
C ILE A 104 2.72 5.59 -12.87
N GLU A 105 2.24 6.46 -13.76
CA GLU A 105 2.76 7.82 -13.96
C GLU A 105 2.62 8.65 -12.65
N ASP A 106 1.51 8.45 -11.93
CA ASP A 106 1.27 8.99 -10.57
C ASP A 106 2.34 8.54 -9.53
N ILE A 107 2.92 7.35 -9.68
CA ILE A 107 3.92 6.81 -8.74
C ILE A 107 5.34 7.20 -9.18
N GLU A 108 5.60 7.27 -10.48
CA GLU A 108 6.86 7.78 -11.04
C GLU A 108 7.08 9.25 -10.66
N GLU A 109 6.06 10.12 -10.81
CA GLU A 109 6.09 11.52 -10.38
C GLU A 109 6.41 11.68 -8.88
N ILE A 110 5.75 10.88 -8.03
CA ILE A 110 5.93 10.90 -6.57
C ILE A 110 7.30 10.37 -6.13
N LEU A 111 7.94 9.49 -6.91
CA LEU A 111 9.28 8.96 -6.60
C LEU A 111 10.41 9.87 -7.12
N ASP A 112 10.18 10.62 -8.20
CA ASP A 112 11.11 11.62 -8.74
C ASP A 112 11.21 12.85 -7.83
N SER A 113 10.07 13.43 -7.47
CA SER A 113 9.99 14.71 -6.75
C SER A 113 8.97 14.64 -5.61
N PRO A 114 9.29 14.01 -4.45
CA PRO A 114 8.30 13.67 -3.42
C PRO A 114 7.64 14.87 -2.71
N GLU A 115 8.41 15.91 -2.38
CA GLU A 115 7.92 17.12 -1.71
C GLU A 115 7.05 17.97 -2.64
N ASP A 116 7.56 18.30 -3.84
CA ASP A 116 6.81 19.01 -4.89
C ASP A 116 5.51 18.26 -5.23
N SER A 117 5.56 16.93 -5.34
CA SER A 117 4.36 16.10 -5.55
C SER A 117 3.38 16.20 -4.40
N PHE A 118 3.83 16.14 -3.14
CA PHE A 118 2.96 16.30 -1.98
C PHE A 118 2.25 17.67 -1.98
N GLU A 119 2.99 18.76 -2.26
CA GLU A 119 2.41 20.10 -2.40
C GLU A 119 1.37 20.12 -3.53
N ASP A 120 1.69 19.64 -4.74
CA ASP A 120 0.76 19.72 -5.88
C ASP A 120 -0.48 18.81 -5.71
N ILE A 121 -0.32 17.63 -5.10
CA ILE A 121 -1.43 16.73 -4.73
C ILE A 121 -2.38 17.44 -3.76
N ILE A 122 -1.86 18.09 -2.73
CA ILE A 122 -2.67 18.82 -1.76
C ILE A 122 -3.27 20.10 -2.38
N LEU A 123 -2.50 20.82 -3.21
CA LEU A 123 -2.94 22.04 -3.90
C LEU A 123 -4.16 21.78 -4.78
N ASN A 124 -4.14 20.67 -5.53
CA ASN A 124 -5.22 20.26 -6.43
C ASN A 124 -6.30 19.40 -5.75
N SER A 125 -6.15 19.07 -4.47
CA SER A 125 -7.12 18.28 -3.70
C SER A 125 -8.44 19.00 -3.41
N THR A 126 -9.44 18.22 -3.00
CA THR A 126 -10.72 18.69 -2.45
C THR A 126 -10.62 19.22 -1.01
N LEU A 127 -9.44 19.17 -0.37
CA LEU A 127 -9.26 19.61 1.02
C LEU A 127 -9.56 21.09 1.19
N SER A 128 -10.29 21.42 2.26
CA SER A 128 -10.54 22.80 2.66
C SER A 128 -9.24 23.51 3.02
N ASN A 129 -9.16 24.82 2.78
CA ASN A 129 -7.92 25.59 2.98
C ASN A 129 -7.37 25.49 4.42
N GLN A 130 -8.22 25.30 5.43
CA GLN A 130 -7.76 25.11 6.81
C GLN A 130 -7.22 23.69 7.05
N ALA A 131 -7.82 22.68 6.42
CA ALA A 131 -7.36 21.29 6.51
C ALA A 131 -6.02 21.08 5.78
N ARG A 132 -5.89 21.71 4.61
CA ARG A 132 -4.68 21.83 3.81
C ARG A 132 -3.48 22.35 4.60
N LEU A 133 -3.56 23.60 5.09
CA LEU A 133 -2.50 24.21 5.89
C LEU A 133 -2.16 23.36 7.13
N SER A 134 -3.18 22.84 7.80
CA SER A 134 -3.00 21.97 8.97
C SER A 134 -2.38 20.59 8.65
N PHE A 135 -2.32 20.19 7.38
CA PHE A 135 -1.77 18.91 6.93
C PHE A 135 -0.36 19.10 6.34
N GLU A 136 -0.13 20.22 5.64
CA GLU A 136 1.20 20.75 5.31
C GLU A 136 2.03 20.96 6.59
N ASP A 137 1.49 21.68 7.59
CA ASP A 137 2.12 21.88 8.92
C ASP A 137 2.45 20.54 9.62
N PHE A 138 1.61 19.52 9.48
CA PHE A 138 1.82 18.21 10.09
C PHE A 138 2.95 17.43 9.42
N VAL A 139 3.00 17.41 8.08
CA VAL A 139 4.04 16.67 7.34
C VAL A 139 5.39 17.36 7.48
N ASN A 140 5.44 18.69 7.44
CA ASN A 140 6.65 19.45 7.77
C ASN A 140 7.15 19.14 9.19
N ASN A 141 6.23 19.10 10.18
CA ASN A 141 6.59 18.72 11.55
C ASN A 141 6.97 17.24 11.70
N LEU A 142 6.56 16.33 10.81
CA LEU A 142 7.09 14.96 10.77
C LEU A 142 8.53 14.91 10.25
N ILE A 143 8.85 15.72 9.24
CA ILE A 143 10.21 15.88 8.71
C ILE A 143 11.12 16.51 9.79
N ASP A 144 10.66 17.52 10.53
CA ASP A 144 11.45 18.15 11.60
C ASP A 144 11.81 17.20 12.78
N ILE A 145 10.97 16.19 13.08
CA ILE A 145 11.19 15.23 14.18
C ILE A 145 11.65 13.84 13.70
N GLN A 146 11.98 13.71 12.42
CA GLN A 146 12.12 12.42 11.74
C GLN A 146 13.19 11.49 12.35
N ASP A 147 14.26 12.08 12.89
CA ASP A 147 15.36 11.37 13.56
C ASP A 147 15.03 10.94 15.00
N GLU A 148 13.88 11.34 15.57
CA GLU A 148 13.50 10.98 16.94
C GLU A 148 13.13 9.48 17.10
N GLU A 149 13.09 9.05 18.36
CA GLU A 149 12.58 7.74 18.79
C GLU A 149 11.10 7.58 18.40
N PHE A 150 10.69 6.35 18.04
CA PHE A 150 9.30 6.09 17.61
C PHE A 150 8.25 6.57 18.63
N ASP A 151 8.52 6.43 19.93
CA ASP A 151 7.61 6.89 20.98
C ASP A 151 7.35 8.42 20.91
N SER A 152 8.32 9.24 20.53
CA SER A 152 8.10 10.68 20.30
C SER A 152 7.19 10.93 19.10
N ILE A 153 7.53 10.33 17.96
CA ILE A 153 6.80 10.52 16.69
C ILE A 153 5.36 10.00 16.81
N TYR A 154 5.18 8.85 17.48
CA TYR A 154 3.87 8.30 17.84
C TYR A 154 3.01 9.28 18.64
N ASN A 155 3.59 9.95 19.65
CA ASN A 155 2.86 10.95 20.44
C ASN A 155 2.47 12.17 19.59
N VAL A 156 3.32 12.63 18.68
CA VAL A 156 2.96 13.71 17.75
C VAL A 156 1.80 13.31 16.85
N ILE A 157 1.87 12.15 16.19
CA ILE A 157 0.82 11.70 15.25
C ILE A 157 -0.51 11.46 15.98
N THR A 158 -0.49 10.80 17.15
CA THR A 158 -1.74 10.49 17.87
C THR A 158 -2.41 11.70 18.51
N ASN A 159 -1.64 12.73 18.90
CA ASN A 159 -2.21 14.03 19.30
C ASN A 159 -2.85 14.72 18.10
N TYR A 160 -2.16 14.80 16.95
CA TYR A 160 -2.68 15.39 15.72
C TYR A 160 -3.99 14.71 15.26
N GLU A 161 -4.03 13.38 15.23
CA GLU A 161 -5.25 12.61 14.92
C GLU A 161 -6.42 12.94 15.84
N SER A 162 -6.16 13.11 17.14
CA SER A 162 -7.16 13.49 18.13
C SER A 162 -7.75 14.87 17.80
N GLU A 163 -6.89 15.85 17.49
CA GLU A 163 -7.29 17.20 17.09
C GLU A 163 -8.13 17.20 15.81
N ILE A 164 -7.66 16.51 14.75
CA ILE A 164 -8.38 16.36 13.48
C ILE A 164 -9.75 15.71 13.68
N SER A 165 -9.81 14.63 14.47
CA SER A 165 -11.05 13.90 14.77
C SER A 165 -12.10 14.81 15.40
N ILE A 166 -11.73 15.67 16.36
CA ILE A 166 -12.67 16.57 17.06
C ILE A 166 -12.91 17.91 16.37
N ASN A 167 -12.06 18.33 15.41
CA ASN A 167 -12.10 19.67 14.83
C ASN A 167 -13.47 20.00 14.17
N PRO A 168 -14.20 21.04 14.61
CA PRO A 168 -15.54 21.35 14.09
C PRO A 168 -15.52 22.14 12.77
N SER A 169 -14.37 22.70 12.37
CA SER A 169 -14.22 23.41 11.09
C SER A 169 -13.96 22.49 9.91
N PHE A 170 -13.51 21.26 10.17
CA PHE A 170 -13.07 20.32 9.14
C PHE A 170 -14.24 19.48 8.66
N THR A 171 -14.36 19.32 7.34
CA THR A 171 -15.38 18.47 6.72
C THR A 171 -15.12 16.99 6.99
N ASN A 172 -16.13 16.15 6.75
CA ASN A 172 -15.94 14.70 6.83
C ASN A 172 -14.86 14.20 5.84
N GLU A 173 -14.68 14.89 4.71
CA GLU A 173 -13.68 14.54 3.70
C GLU A 173 -12.26 14.93 4.14
N ASP A 174 -12.11 16.14 4.69
CA ASP A 174 -10.85 16.59 5.30
C ASP A 174 -10.35 15.58 6.34
N LYS A 175 -11.25 15.18 7.26
CA LYS A 175 -10.94 14.18 8.29
C LYS A 175 -10.67 12.79 7.70
N ARG A 176 -11.44 12.37 6.69
CA ARG A 176 -11.27 11.07 6.03
C ARG A 176 -9.90 10.96 5.39
N VAL A 177 -9.43 11.98 4.68
CA VAL A 177 -8.12 11.97 4.01
C VAL A 177 -7.00 12.06 5.05
N ILE A 178 -7.03 13.05 5.94
CA ILE A 178 -5.93 13.31 6.87
C ILE A 178 -5.73 12.14 7.85
N LEU A 179 -6.80 11.61 8.46
CA LEU A 179 -6.71 10.48 9.39
C LEU A 179 -6.31 9.16 8.69
N LEU A 180 -6.58 9.04 7.39
CA LEU A 180 -6.19 7.88 6.57
C LEU A 180 -4.71 7.93 6.17
N VAL A 181 -4.15 9.13 5.96
CA VAL A 181 -2.70 9.29 5.70
C VAL A 181 -1.91 9.20 7.00
N SER A 182 -2.35 9.85 8.09
CA SER A 182 -1.64 9.84 9.37
C SER A 182 -1.46 8.43 9.96
N VAL A 183 -2.46 7.55 9.80
CA VAL A 183 -2.33 6.14 10.23
C VAL A 183 -1.34 5.38 9.36
N ILE A 184 -1.35 5.58 8.04
CA ILE A 184 -0.39 4.92 7.13
C ILE A 184 1.03 5.39 7.44
N ALA A 185 1.24 6.71 7.61
CA ALA A 185 2.52 7.28 8.02
C ALA A 185 3.02 6.68 9.35
N ARG A 186 2.16 6.61 10.38
CA ARG A 186 2.54 6.04 11.69
C ARG A 186 2.90 4.56 11.62
N TYR A 187 2.18 3.79 10.82
CA TYR A 187 2.48 2.36 10.63
C TYR A 187 3.73 2.16 9.76
N SER A 188 3.98 3.00 8.75
CA SER A 188 5.23 3.02 7.97
C SER A 188 6.42 3.30 8.88
N ILE A 189 6.41 4.42 9.62
CA ILE A 189 7.50 4.82 10.53
C ILE A 189 7.75 3.77 11.63
N TYR A 190 6.70 3.07 12.08
CA TYR A 190 6.85 1.92 12.99
C TYR A 190 7.52 0.70 12.35
N TYR A 191 7.24 0.46 11.06
CA TYR A 191 7.87 -0.62 10.30
C TYR A 191 9.35 -0.33 10.05
N GLU A 192 9.67 0.91 9.70
CA GLU A 192 11.01 1.44 9.47
C GLU A 192 11.85 1.37 10.75
N LYS A 193 11.45 2.09 11.82
CA LYS A 193 12.16 2.12 13.12
C LYS A 193 12.17 0.76 13.85
N GLY A 194 11.42 -0.23 13.35
CA GLY A 194 11.43 -1.63 13.81
C GLY A 194 12.46 -2.53 13.11
N ARG A 195 13.24 -1.97 12.18
CA ARG A 195 14.34 -2.60 11.44
C ARG A 195 15.60 -1.76 11.66
N ASP A 196 16.74 -2.41 11.89
CA ASP A 196 18.03 -1.71 12.07
C ASP A 196 18.63 -1.24 10.71
N ASP A 197 17.77 -0.79 9.78
CA ASP A 197 18.09 -0.36 8.41
C ASP A 197 18.12 1.19 8.36
N ASP A 198 19.27 1.81 8.65
CA ASP A 198 19.43 3.27 8.87
C ASP A 198 19.09 4.18 7.65
N ASP A 199 18.97 3.64 6.43
CA ASP A 199 18.98 4.38 5.16
C ASP A 199 17.58 4.69 4.58
N TRP A 200 16.62 5.15 5.40
CA TRP A 200 15.42 5.83 4.90
C TRP A 200 15.44 7.32 5.24
N GLU A 201 15.69 8.15 4.23
CA GLU A 201 15.27 9.56 4.22
C GLU A 201 13.73 9.62 4.11
N HIS A 202 13.08 9.26 5.22
CA HIS A 202 11.81 9.78 5.73
C HIS A 202 10.77 10.05 4.65
N SER A 203 10.20 8.97 4.12
CA SER A 203 9.51 8.96 2.83
C SER A 203 8.26 9.84 2.78
N VAL A 204 8.47 11.12 2.45
CA VAL A 204 7.45 12.04 1.92
C VAL A 204 6.78 11.41 0.70
N GLY A 205 7.49 10.57 -0.06
CA GLY A 205 6.92 9.75 -1.13
C GLY A 205 5.80 8.82 -0.66
N ASN A 206 5.95 8.14 0.49
CA ASN A 206 4.89 7.33 1.07
C ASN A 206 3.71 8.19 1.50
N ILE A 207 3.95 9.39 2.04
CA ILE A 207 2.92 10.32 2.49
C ILE A 207 2.17 10.94 1.30
N ALA A 208 2.87 11.32 0.23
CA ALA A 208 2.32 11.79 -1.04
C ALA A 208 1.49 10.70 -1.73
N ALA A 209 2.04 9.49 -1.86
CA ALA A 209 1.36 8.32 -2.43
C ALA A 209 0.12 7.94 -1.60
N ALA A 210 0.25 7.90 -0.27
CA ALA A 210 -0.88 7.74 0.65
C ALA A 210 -1.92 8.85 0.47
N THR A 211 -1.53 10.10 0.19
CA THR A 211 -2.44 11.24 0.01
C THR A 211 -3.18 11.18 -1.32
N LYS A 212 -2.47 10.97 -2.45
CA LYS A 212 -3.05 10.74 -3.79
C LYS A 212 -4.06 9.58 -3.73
N GLY A 213 -3.65 8.49 -3.08
CA GLY A 213 -4.50 7.33 -2.84
C GLY A 213 -5.67 7.64 -1.88
N ALA A 214 -5.45 8.38 -0.79
CA ALA A 214 -6.48 8.72 0.17
C ALA A 214 -7.59 9.60 -0.43
N ILE A 215 -7.26 10.51 -1.35
CA ILE A 215 -8.26 11.27 -2.11
C ILE A 215 -9.19 10.29 -2.86
N ALA A 216 -8.67 9.24 -3.48
CA ALA A 216 -9.47 8.21 -4.17
C ALA A 216 -10.15 7.19 -3.23
N GLY A 217 -9.56 6.87 -2.07
CA GLY A 217 -10.12 5.99 -1.04
C GLY A 217 -9.11 5.04 -0.38
N SER A 218 -9.50 4.39 0.73
CA SER A 218 -8.60 3.58 1.57
C SER A 218 -7.89 2.42 0.87
N SER A 219 -8.45 1.89 -0.23
CA SER A 219 -7.76 0.89 -1.05
C SER A 219 -6.55 1.47 -1.78
N GLN A 220 -6.72 2.63 -2.44
CA GLN A 220 -5.62 3.30 -3.13
C GLN A 220 -4.60 3.87 -2.14
N ALA A 221 -5.03 4.41 -1.00
CA ALA A 221 -4.12 4.93 0.03
C ALA A 221 -3.09 3.88 0.48
N VAL A 222 -3.53 2.65 0.75
CA VAL A 222 -2.64 1.53 1.12
C VAL A 222 -1.78 1.11 -0.07
N ARG A 223 -2.39 0.81 -1.24
CA ARG A 223 -1.65 0.32 -2.41
C ARG A 223 -0.56 1.29 -2.85
N MET A 224 -0.86 2.58 -2.98
CA MET A 224 0.09 3.59 -3.42
C MET A 224 1.25 3.77 -2.42
N ALA A 225 0.95 3.85 -1.11
CA ALA A 225 1.97 3.96 -0.08
C ALA A 225 2.93 2.75 -0.05
N LEU A 226 2.37 1.54 -0.17
CA LEU A 226 3.15 0.30 -0.26
C LEU A 226 4.09 0.30 -1.46
N ILE A 227 3.58 0.67 -2.65
CA ILE A 227 4.37 0.65 -3.88
C ILE A 227 5.48 1.69 -3.83
N ALA A 228 5.19 2.93 -3.40
CA ALA A 228 6.19 3.97 -3.25
C ALA A 228 7.31 3.55 -2.27
N GLY A 229 6.92 3.07 -1.07
CA GLY A 229 7.88 2.64 -0.04
C GLY A 229 8.75 1.46 -0.48
N ILE A 230 8.15 0.45 -1.14
CA ILE A 230 8.91 -0.70 -1.66
C ILE A 230 9.83 -0.28 -2.81
N CYS A 231 9.37 0.54 -3.75
CA CYS A 231 10.21 0.99 -4.87
C CYS A 231 11.42 1.79 -4.38
N LYS A 232 11.22 2.68 -3.38
CA LYS A 232 12.31 3.41 -2.72
C LYS A 232 13.25 2.45 -1.96
N SER A 233 12.70 1.52 -1.17
CA SER A 233 13.47 0.52 -0.41
C SER A 233 14.29 -0.46 -1.25
N LEU A 234 13.97 -0.60 -2.54
CA LEU A 234 14.64 -1.53 -3.45
C LEU A 234 15.55 -0.83 -4.49
N GLY A 235 15.65 0.50 -4.46
CA GLY A 235 16.41 1.26 -5.46
C GLY A 235 15.84 1.12 -6.87
N ILE A 236 14.52 0.95 -7.00
CA ILE A 236 13.81 0.85 -8.29
C ILE A 236 13.63 2.24 -8.93
N TYR A 237 13.86 3.31 -8.16
CA TYR A 237 13.83 4.70 -8.62
C TYR A 237 14.91 5.53 -7.89
N GLU A 238 15.91 6.00 -8.65
CA GLU A 238 17.05 6.87 -8.27
C GLU A 238 17.50 7.71 -9.48
#